data_AF-A0A3M1VS99-F1
#
_entry.id   AF-A0A3M1VS99-F1
#
_cell.length_a   1.000
_cell.length_b   1.000
_cell.length_c   1.000
_cell.angle_alpha   90.00
_cell.angle_beta   90.00
_cell.angle_gamma   90.00
#
_symmetry.space_group_name_H-M   'P 1'
#
loop_
_entity.id
_entity.type
_entity.pdbx_description
1 polymer ?
#
loop_
_entity_poly.entity_id
_entity_poly.type
_entity_poly.pdbx_seq_one_letter_code
_entity_poly.pdbx_strand_id
1 'polypeptide(L)'
;MPRDKKDTAIFTAYEEEGPFDSSVPEKNLLKAILLSAIADLKKTGETRKKATEFFLSEEDDYIFSFKSICSYLNVDPEIILMVAGLRGNPYDNAPPIKPSEITNKPVTLDN
;
A
#
# COMPACT_ATOMS: atom_id res chain seq x y z
N MET A 1 -68.32 0.91 2.93
CA MET A 1 -67.13 0.20 3.47
C MET A 1 -65.92 1.09 3.23
N PRO A 2 -65.17 1.48 4.27
CA PRO A 2 -63.97 2.31 4.12
C PRO A 2 -62.82 1.43 3.59
N ARG A 3 -62.04 1.95 2.64
CA ARG A 3 -60.86 1.25 2.11
C ARG A 3 -59.68 1.51 3.04
N ASP A 4 -59.16 0.45 3.65
CA ASP A 4 -57.92 0.51 4.43
C ASP A 4 -56.78 1.03 3.54
N LYS A 5 -56.23 2.18 3.93
CA LYS A 5 -55.03 2.74 3.30
C LYS A 5 -53.85 1.89 3.77
N LYS A 6 -53.23 1.15 2.85
CA LYS A 6 -51.99 0.44 3.11
C LYS A 6 -50.88 1.49 3.22
N ASP A 7 -50.30 1.62 4.41
CA ASP A 7 -49.09 2.41 4.63
C ASP A 7 -47.91 1.75 3.92
N THR A 8 -47.56 2.28 2.75
CA THR A 8 -46.35 1.87 2.04
C THR A 8 -45.18 2.65 2.62
N ALA A 9 -44.44 2.04 3.55
CA ALA A 9 -43.16 2.59 4.01
C ALA A 9 -42.11 2.39 2.91
N ILE A 10 -41.68 3.49 2.28
CA ILE A 10 -40.55 3.49 1.34
C ILE A 10 -39.27 3.57 2.18
N PHE A 11 -38.59 2.45 2.33
CA PHE A 11 -37.26 2.42 2.92
C PHE A 11 -36.24 2.84 1.84
N THR A 12 -35.92 4.12 1.78
CA THR A 12 -34.75 4.60 1.05
C THR A 12 -33.51 4.19 1.83
N ALA A 13 -32.87 3.10 1.39
CA ALA A 13 -31.51 2.79 1.81
C ALA A 13 -30.60 3.87 1.20
N TYR A 14 -30.36 4.94 1.95
CA TYR A 14 -29.26 5.85 1.63
C TYR A 14 -27.98 5.08 1.96
N GLU A 15 -27.43 4.38 0.97
CA GLU A 15 -26.00 4.10 1.00
C GLU A 15 -25.32 5.47 1.00
N GLU A 16 -24.54 5.77 2.04
CA GLU A 16 -23.69 6.95 2.07
C GLU A 16 -22.74 6.88 0.87
N GLU A 17 -23.15 7.50 -0.24
CA GLU A 17 -22.26 7.75 -1.36
C GLU A 17 -21.20 8.73 -0.87
N GLY A 18 -20.06 8.19 -0.42
CA GLY A 18 -18.84 8.96 -0.28
C GLY A 18 -18.54 9.70 -1.60
N PRO A 19 -17.76 10.79 -1.56
CA PRO A 19 -17.47 11.56 -2.76
C PRO A 19 -16.95 10.65 -3.88
N PHE A 20 -17.61 10.68 -5.04
CA PHE A 20 -17.21 9.89 -6.20
C PHE A 20 -15.80 10.29 -6.63
N ASP A 21 -14.83 9.40 -6.38
CA ASP A 21 -13.47 9.55 -6.85
C ASP A 21 -13.36 8.89 -8.24
N SER A 22 -13.33 9.71 -9.30
CA SER A 22 -13.20 9.25 -10.68
C SER A 22 -11.88 8.52 -10.96
N SER A 23 -10.87 8.65 -10.08
CA SER A 23 -9.57 7.97 -10.21
C SER A 23 -9.56 6.54 -9.66
N VAL A 24 -10.64 6.07 -9.02
CA VAL A 24 -10.72 4.72 -8.45
C VAL A 24 -10.38 3.61 -9.46
N PRO A 25 -10.90 3.61 -10.70
CA PRO A 25 -10.55 2.59 -11.68
C PRO A 25 -9.06 2.58 -12.02
N GLU A 26 -8.45 3.75 -12.18
CA GLU A 26 -7.03 3.90 -12.49
C GLU A 26 -6.16 3.43 -11.31
N LYS A 27 -6.45 3.90 -10.08
CA LYS A 27 -5.78 3.43 -8.86
C LYS A 27 -5.85 1.92 -8.70
N ASN A 28 -7.00 1.32 -9.00
CA ASN A 28 -7.18 -0.13 -8.90
C ASN A 28 -6.37 -0.89 -9.96
N LEU A 29 -6.30 -0.37 -11.19
CA LEU A 29 -5.45 -0.94 -12.23
C LEU A 29 -3.98 -0.93 -11.81
N LEU A 30 -3.47 0.21 -11.34
CA LEU A 30 -2.07 0.35 -10.95
C LEU A 30 -1.71 -0.54 -9.75
N LYS A 31 -2.62 -0.67 -8.77
CA LYS A 31 -2.47 -1.64 -7.68
C LYS A 31 -2.42 -3.08 -8.19
N ALA A 32 -3.27 -3.44 -9.15
CA ALA A 32 -3.29 -4.79 -9.72
C ALA A 32 -1.96 -5.11 -10.43
N ILE A 33 -1.39 -4.15 -11.16
CA ILE A 33 -0.09 -4.29 -11.81
C ILE A 33 1.01 -4.56 -10.77
N LEU A 34 1.10 -3.74 -9.72
CA LEU A 34 2.07 -3.94 -8.63
C LEU A 34 1.92 -5.31 -7.96
N LEU A 35 0.69 -5.68 -7.58
CA LEU A 35 0.42 -6.96 -6.91
C LEU A 35 0.77 -8.15 -7.80
N SER A 36 0.49 -8.06 -9.10
CA SER A 36 0.87 -9.09 -10.07
C SER A 36 2.39 -9.22 -10.16
N ALA A 37 3.11 -8.10 -10.26
CA ALA A 37 4.57 -8.11 -10.30
C ALA A 37 5.19 -8.70 -9.02
N ILE A 38 4.65 -8.37 -7.85
CA ILE A 38 5.07 -8.98 -6.56
C ILE A 38 4.81 -10.49 -6.57
N ALA A 39 3.65 -10.94 -7.08
CA ALA A 39 3.34 -12.36 -7.19
C ALA A 39 4.29 -13.08 -8.16
N ASP A 40 4.69 -12.41 -9.24
CA ASP A 40 5.59 -12.94 -10.25
C ASP A 40 7.03 -13.14 -9.73
N LEU A 41 7.47 -12.39 -8.73
CA LEU A 41 8.75 -12.61 -8.05
C LEU A 41 8.84 -13.98 -7.36
N LYS A 42 7.69 -14.57 -6.98
CA LYS A 42 7.64 -15.90 -6.36
C LYS A 42 7.73 -17.04 -7.39
N LYS A 43 7.59 -16.74 -8.67
CA LYS A 43 7.72 -17.71 -9.77
C LYS A 43 9.20 -17.95 -10.10
N THR A 44 9.47 -18.81 -11.07
CA THR A 44 10.83 -19.14 -11.51
C THR A 44 11.03 -18.81 -12.99
N GLY A 45 12.29 -18.71 -13.41
CA GLY A 45 12.66 -18.48 -14.81
C GLY A 45 12.29 -17.08 -15.30
N GLU A 46 11.82 -16.99 -16.53
CA GLU A 46 11.62 -15.74 -17.26
C GLU A 46 10.62 -14.80 -16.57
N THR A 47 9.58 -15.33 -15.93
CA THR A 47 8.58 -14.52 -15.24
C THR A 47 9.18 -13.75 -14.07
N ARG A 48 9.99 -14.41 -13.24
CA ARG A 48 10.69 -13.76 -12.13
C ARG A 48 11.71 -12.74 -12.61
N LYS A 49 12.40 -13.05 -13.71
CA LYS A 49 13.38 -12.14 -14.32
C LYS A 49 12.70 -10.83 -14.74
N LYS A 50 11.59 -10.91 -15.49
CA LYS A 50 10.81 -9.74 -15.92
C LYS A 50 10.23 -8.95 -14.76
N ALA A 51 9.75 -9.63 -13.72
CA ALA A 51 9.27 -8.95 -12.52
C ALA A 51 10.40 -8.19 -11.80
N THR A 52 11.58 -8.81 -11.69
CA THR A 52 12.78 -8.15 -11.14
C THR A 52 13.17 -6.93 -11.96
N GLU A 53 13.22 -7.05 -13.29
CA GLU A 53 13.51 -5.96 -14.21
C GLU A 53 12.51 -4.80 -14.07
N PHE A 54 11.22 -5.10 -13.92
CA PHE A 54 10.19 -4.09 -13.67
C PHE A 54 10.46 -3.26 -12.40
N PHE A 55 10.83 -3.90 -11.28
CA PHE A 55 11.10 -3.19 -10.02
C PHE A 55 12.43 -2.44 -10.01
N LEU A 56 13.44 -2.94 -10.75
CA LEU A 56 14.79 -2.37 -10.77
C LEU A 56 15.05 -1.46 -11.98
N SER A 57 14.06 -1.26 -12.84
CA SER A 57 14.19 -0.38 -14.01
C SER A 57 14.45 1.07 -13.57
N GLU A 58 15.44 1.69 -14.19
CA GLU A 58 15.73 3.12 -14.03
C GLU A 58 14.82 4.00 -14.90
N GLU A 59 14.06 3.41 -15.82
CA GLU A 59 13.22 4.11 -16.78
C GLU A 59 11.96 4.68 -16.10
N ASP A 60 12.00 5.98 -15.80
CA ASP A 60 10.90 6.70 -15.18
C ASP A 60 9.89 7.25 -16.19
N ASP A 61 10.28 7.34 -17.46
CA ASP A 61 9.48 7.94 -18.54
C ASP A 61 8.30 7.07 -18.97
N TYR A 62 8.27 5.79 -18.59
CA TYR A 62 7.15 4.91 -18.88
C TYR A 62 6.01 5.12 -17.87
N ILE A 63 4.78 5.31 -18.38
CA ILE A 63 3.58 5.59 -17.57
C ILE A 63 3.30 4.48 -16.54
N PHE A 64 3.60 3.23 -16.89
CA PHE A 64 3.47 2.08 -16.00
C PHE A 64 4.81 1.60 -15.45
N SER A 65 5.83 2.48 -15.37
CA SER A 65 7.05 2.15 -14.64
C SER A 65 6.74 2.00 -13.15
N PHE A 66 7.57 1.22 -12.45
CA PHE A 66 7.45 1.05 -11.01
C PHE A 66 7.46 2.40 -10.26
N LYS A 67 8.35 3.32 -10.63
CA LYS A 67 8.45 4.64 -10.01
C LYS A 67 7.22 5.51 -10.30
N SER A 68 6.72 5.52 -11.54
CA SER A 68 5.51 6.24 -11.92
C SER A 68 4.27 5.75 -11.17
N ILE A 69 4.14 4.43 -11.01
CA ILE A 69 3.04 3.83 -10.24
C ILE A 69 3.14 4.22 -8.76
N CYS A 70 4.32 4.13 -8.15
CA CYS A 70 4.51 4.52 -6.75
C CYS A 70 4.20 6.01 -6.53
N SER A 71 4.65 6.88 -7.43
CA SER A 71 4.36 8.31 -7.44
C SER A 71 2.85 8.57 -7.52
N TYR A 72 2.15 7.95 -8.47
CA TYR A 72 0.71 8.13 -8.64
C TYR A 72 -0.10 7.65 -7.43
N LEU A 73 0.31 6.52 -6.82
CA LEU A 73 -0.37 5.96 -5.65
C LEU A 73 0.07 6.62 -4.33
N ASN A 74 1.02 7.57 -4.36
CA ASN A 74 1.66 8.17 -3.18
C ASN A 74 2.21 7.12 -2.20
N VAL A 75 2.90 6.11 -2.72
CA VAL A 75 3.55 5.05 -1.93
C VAL A 75 5.06 5.18 -2.06
N ASP A 76 5.78 4.97 -0.96
CA ASP A 76 7.23 4.94 -0.97
C ASP A 76 7.75 3.70 -1.71
N PRO A 77 8.51 3.87 -2.82
CA PRO A 77 9.07 2.74 -3.57
C PRO A 77 9.98 1.86 -2.70
N GLU A 78 10.65 2.41 -1.69
CA GLU A 78 11.55 1.64 -0.83
C GLU A 78 10.81 0.62 0.03
N ILE A 79 9.61 0.99 0.49
CA ILE A 79 8.73 0.07 1.23
C ILE A 79 8.30 -1.07 0.33
N ILE A 80 7.95 -0.78 -0.93
CA ILE A 80 7.53 -1.81 -1.88
C ILE A 80 8.70 -2.74 -2.22
N LEU A 81 9.90 -2.21 -2.44
CA LEU A 81 11.10 -3.03 -2.68
C LEU A 81 11.44 -3.94 -1.49
N MET A 82 11.23 -3.47 -0.27
CA MET A 82 11.40 -4.28 0.94
C MET A 82 10.36 -5.41 1.02
N VAL A 83 9.08 -5.11 0.80
CA VAL A 83 7.99 -6.11 0.77
C VAL A 83 8.19 -7.13 -0.35
N ALA A 84 8.70 -6.68 -1.49
CA ALA A 84 9.06 -7.52 -2.63
C ALA A 84 10.28 -8.41 -2.37
N GLY A 85 11.03 -8.19 -1.28
CA GLY A 85 12.25 -8.91 -0.96
C GLY A 85 13.44 -8.54 -1.86
N LEU A 86 13.37 -7.39 -2.53
CA LEU A 86 14.42 -6.87 -3.41
C LEU A 86 15.36 -5.89 -2.69
N ARG A 87 14.96 -5.40 -1.50
CA ARG A 87 15.80 -4.59 -0.62
C ARG A 87 15.77 -5.15 0.80
N GLY A 88 16.94 -5.23 1.42
CA GLY A 88 17.06 -5.67 2.82
C GLY A 88 16.38 -4.69 3.78
N ASN A 89 15.88 -5.20 4.89
CA ASN A 89 15.35 -4.35 5.94
C ASN A 89 16.52 -3.59 6.60
N PRO A 90 16.48 -2.25 6.70
CA PRO A 90 17.55 -1.49 7.33
C PRO A 90 17.80 -1.89 8.79
N TYR A 91 16.83 -2.52 9.44
CA TYR A 91 16.97 -3.03 10.81
C TYR A 91 17.63 -4.42 10.90
N ASP A 92 17.83 -5.14 9.79
CA ASP A 92 18.50 -6.46 9.81
C ASP A 92 19.99 -6.35 10.14
N ASN A 93 20.59 -5.17 9.90
CA ASN A 93 22.01 -4.89 10.18
C ASN A 93 22.20 -3.97 11.39
N ALA A 94 21.14 -3.67 12.15
CA ALA A 94 21.26 -2.86 13.35
C ALA A 94 22.13 -3.61 14.37
N PRO A 95 23.19 -2.98 14.93
CA PRO A 95 23.95 -3.61 15.99
C PRO A 95 23.00 -3.96 17.14
N PRO A 96 23.15 -5.13 17.78
CA PRO A 96 22.31 -5.49 18.92
C PRO A 96 22.42 -4.38 19.97
N ILE A 97 21.28 -3.79 20.31
CA ILE A 97 21.18 -2.75 21.34
C ILE A 97 21.71 -3.39 22.63
N LYS A 98 22.89 -2.97 23.06
CA LYS A 98 23.48 -3.47 24.29
C LYS A 98 22.59 -3.00 25.45
N PRO A 99 22.20 -3.88 26.39
CA PRO A 99 21.35 -3.52 27.53
C PRO A 99 21.88 -2.39 28.42
N SER A 100 23.12 -1.93 28.22
CA SER A 100 23.79 -0.90 29.02
C SER A 100 23.32 0.54 28.78
N GLU A 101 22.54 0.83 27.73
CA GLU A 101 22.07 2.20 27.45
C GLU A 101 20.70 2.53 28.04
N ILE A 102 20.03 1.59 28.71
CA ILE A 102 18.81 1.86 29.50
C ILE A 102 19.24 2.36 30.90
N THR A 103 20.03 3.42 30.96
CA THR A 103 20.25 4.13 32.23
C THR A 103 19.14 5.16 32.38
N ASN A 104 18.14 4.80 33.17
CA ASN A 104 17.13 5.71 33.69
C ASN A 104 17.82 6.96 34.25
N LYS A 105 17.69 8.10 33.57
CA LYS A 105 17.96 9.38 34.22
C LYS A 105 16.83 9.62 35.23
N PRO A 106 17.12 9.80 36.53
CA PRO A 106 16.10 10.19 37.48
C PRO A 106 15.55 11.56 37.07
N VAL A 107 14.24 11.64 36.93
CA VAL A 107 13.51 12.90 36.78
C VAL A 107 13.70 13.66 38.09
N THR A 108 14.54 14.69 38.09
CA THR A 108 14.57 15.66 39.17
C THR A 108 13.33 16.55 39.03
N LEU A 109 12.37 16.33 39.92
CA LEU A 109 11.30 17.27 40.21
C LEU A 109 11.92 18.41 41.02
N ASP A 110 12.23 19.51 40.35
CA ASP A 110 12.57 20.76 41.02
C ASP A 110 11.27 21.38 41.56
N ASN A 111 11.17 21.50 42.89
CA ASN A 111 10.13 22.22 43.62
C ASN A 111 10.44 23.72 43.65
#